data_AF-A0A0S7EUZ4-F1
#
_entry.id   AF-A0A0S7EUZ4-F1
#
_cell.length_a   1.000
_cell.length_b   1.000
_cell.length_c   1.000
_cell.angle_alpha   90.00
_cell.angle_beta   90.00
_cell.angle_gamma   90.00
#
_symmetry.space_group_name_H-M   'P 1'
#
loop_
_entity.id
_entity.type
_entity.pdbx_description
1 polymer ?
#
loop_
_entity_poly.entity_id
_entity_poly.type
_entity_poly.pdbx_seq_one_letter_code
_entity_poly.pdbx_strand_id
1 'polypeptide(L)'
;NGNYTCIARNEAAVVEHQSQLIVRVPPQFVVQPEDQDGIYGKTVTLNCSAEGYPPPTIVWEHSKGTLSTDDLRVRSLHLNQEKIRERRRLTEQMEWETAGQQVRSAT
;
A
#
# COMPACT_ATOMS: atom_id res chain seq x y z
N ASN A 1 25.40 -6.43 5.47
CA ASN A 1 25.82 -6.10 6.85
C ASN A 1 27.05 -6.92 7.20
N GLY A 2 28.02 -6.34 7.91
CA GLY A 2 29.23 -7.07 8.29
C GLY A 2 30.17 -6.21 9.13
N ASN A 3 31.09 -6.85 9.85
CA ASN A 3 32.14 -6.15 10.58
C ASN A 3 33.36 -5.99 9.69
N TYR A 4 33.89 -4.77 9.64
CA TYR A 4 35.09 -4.42 8.89
C TYR A 4 36.18 -4.03 9.87
N THR A 5 37.36 -4.62 9.70
CA THR A 5 38.52 -4.33 10.53
C THR A 5 39.53 -3.54 9.69
N CYS A 6 39.93 -2.37 10.19
CA CYS A 6 41.07 -1.62 9.70
C CYS A 6 42.32 -2.05 10.49
N ILE A 7 43.39 -2.38 9.79
CA ILE A 7 44.68 -2.76 10.38
C ILE A 7 45.71 -1.72 9.93
N ALA A 8 46.27 -0.97 10.86
CA ALA A 8 47.39 -0.07 10.60
C ALA A 8 48.67 -0.66 11.17
N ARG A 9 49.72 -0.72 10.35
CA ARG A 9 51.00 -1.35 10.68
C ARG A 9 52.16 -0.44 10.34
N ASN A 10 53.10 -0.34 11.25
CA ASN A 10 54.44 0.19 11.01
C ASN A 10 55.50 -0.80 11.58
N GLU A 11 56.78 -0.45 11.50
CA GLU A 11 57.87 -1.31 11.99
C GLU A 11 57.82 -1.56 13.51
N ALA A 12 57.20 -0.65 14.28
CA ALA A 12 57.14 -0.72 15.72
C ALA A 12 55.88 -1.40 16.26
N ALA A 13 54.76 -1.36 15.52
CA ALA A 13 53.46 -1.80 16.02
C ALA A 13 52.45 -2.16 14.93
N VAL A 14 51.43 -2.91 15.34
CA VAL A 14 50.18 -3.16 14.61
C VAL A 14 49.03 -2.72 15.51
N VAL A 15 48.11 -1.94 14.97
CA VAL A 15 46.86 -1.56 15.65
C VAL A 15 45.67 -1.89 14.78
N GLU A 16 44.59 -2.35 15.42
CA GLU A 16 43.37 -2.75 14.74
C GLU A 16 42.17 -1.98 15.27
N HIS A 17 41.23 -1.66 14.39
CA HIS A 17 39.95 -1.08 14.74
C HIS A 17 38.82 -1.75 13.94
N GLN A 18 37.81 -2.25 14.64
CA GLN A 18 36.66 -2.89 14.02
C GLN A 18 35.43 -1.98 14.08
N SER A 19 34.73 -1.86 12.95
CA SER A 19 33.46 -1.14 12.84
C SER A 19 32.40 -1.98 12.14
N GLN A 20 31.14 -1.82 12.53
CA GLN A 20 30.02 -2.53 11.92
C GLN A 20 29.44 -1.72 10.76
N LEU A 21 29.40 -2.32 9.58
CA LEU A 21 28.67 -1.80 8.43
C LEU A 21 27.23 -2.33 8.45
N ILE A 22 26.29 -1.39 8.55
CA ILE A 22 24.85 -1.65 8.43
C ILE A 22 24.36 -1.04 7.12
N VAL A 23 23.94 -1.91 6.20
CA VAL A 23 23.30 -1.52 4.95
C VAL A 23 21.82 -1.32 5.24
N ARG A 24 21.31 -0.13 4.92
CA ARG A 24 19.90 0.21 5.06
C ARG A 24 19.22 0.09 3.71
N VAL A 25 17.99 -0.41 3.73
CA VAL A 25 17.16 -0.55 2.54
C VAL A 25 15.89 0.26 2.81
N PRO A 26 15.56 1.23 1.95
CA PRO A 26 14.33 2.01 2.13
C PRO A 26 13.10 1.09 2.03
N PRO A 27 11.99 1.44 2.70
CA PRO A 27 10.74 0.71 2.55
C PRO A 27 10.28 0.65 1.09
N GLN A 28 9.89 -0.53 0.63
CA GLN A 28 9.29 -0.77 -0.68
C GLN A 28 8.04 -1.63 -0.52
N PHE A 29 6.97 -1.28 -1.25
CA PHE A 29 5.74 -2.07 -1.24
C PHE A 29 5.97 -3.42 -1.93
N VAL A 30 5.66 -4.49 -1.21
CA VAL A 30 5.53 -5.85 -1.77
C VAL A 30 4.09 -6.09 -2.21
N VAL A 31 3.13 -5.61 -1.39
CA VAL A 31 1.71 -5.54 -1.75
C VAL A 31 1.26 -4.11 -1.54
N GLN A 32 0.93 -3.44 -2.64
CA GLN A 32 0.36 -2.11 -2.61
C GLN A 32 -1.15 -2.20 -2.33
N PRO A 33 -1.68 -1.40 -1.40
CA PRO A 33 -3.12 -1.31 -1.24
C PRO A 33 -3.76 -0.65 -2.48
N GLU A 34 -4.80 -1.28 -3.00
CA GLU A 34 -5.57 -0.78 -4.14
C GLU A 34 -6.89 -0.18 -3.67
N ASP A 35 -7.47 0.67 -4.52
CA ASP A 35 -8.81 1.20 -4.31
C ASP A 35 -9.82 0.05 -4.29
N GLN A 36 -10.71 0.06 -3.30
CA GLN A 36 -11.76 -0.94 -3.13
C GLN A 36 -13.13 -0.27 -2.99
N ASP A 37 -14.11 -0.79 -3.72
CA ASP A 37 -15.50 -0.40 -3.56
C ASP A 37 -16.13 -1.15 -2.38
N GLY A 38 -16.73 -0.39 -1.45
CA GLY A 38 -17.39 -0.93 -0.27
C GLY A 38 -18.92 -0.88 -0.35
N ILE A 39 -19.58 -1.90 0.18
CA ILE A 39 -21.03 -1.90 0.42
C ILE A 39 -21.28 -1.52 1.88
N TYR A 40 -22.24 -0.62 2.10
CA TYR A 40 -22.63 -0.21 3.46
C TYR A 40 -22.99 -1.42 4.34
N GLY A 41 -22.43 -1.46 5.55
CA GLY A 41 -22.64 -2.56 6.49
C GLY A 41 -21.88 -3.85 6.16
N LYS A 42 -21.05 -3.87 5.11
CA LYS A 42 -20.13 -4.96 4.79
C LYS A 42 -18.69 -4.54 5.08
N THR A 43 -17.86 -5.53 5.42
CA THR A 43 -16.43 -5.33 5.67
C THR A 43 -15.68 -5.20 4.35
N VAL A 44 -14.73 -4.26 4.31
CA VAL A 44 -13.74 -4.13 3.23
C VAL A 44 -12.37 -4.42 3.82
N THR A 45 -11.52 -5.11 3.05
CA THR A 45 -10.16 -5.46 3.46
C THR A 45 -9.17 -4.81 2.51
N LEU A 46 -8.24 -4.03 3.07
CA LEU A 46 -7.12 -3.45 2.33
C LEU A 46 -5.84 -4.20 2.71
N ASN A 47 -5.20 -4.83 1.73
CA ASN A 47 -3.95 -5.55 1.95
C ASN A 47 -2.77 -4.62 1.70
N CYS A 48 -1.80 -4.63 2.61
CA CYS A 48 -0.58 -3.85 2.49
C CYS A 48 0.57 -4.64 3.10
N SER A 49 1.69 -4.74 2.38
CA SER A 49 2.95 -5.23 2.93
C SER A 49 4.11 -4.47 2.31
N ALA A 50 5.13 -4.21 3.12
CA ALA A 50 6.34 -3.53 2.68
C ALA A 50 7.56 -4.24 3.27
N GLU A 51 8.66 -4.22 2.52
CA GLU A 51 9.95 -4.70 2.93
C GLU A 51 10.96 -3.56 3.04
N GLY A 52 11.99 -3.74 3.85
CA GLY A 52 13.01 -2.72 4.11
C GLY A 52 13.88 -3.12 5.27
N TYR A 53 15.01 -2.43 5.44
CA TYR A 53 15.88 -2.64 6.58
C TYR A 53 16.32 -1.30 7.20
N PRO A 54 16.01 -1.07 8.50
CA PRO A 54 15.23 -1.93 9.40
C PRO A 54 13.79 -2.20 8.92
N PRO A 55 13.11 -3.25 9.42
CA PRO A 55 11.75 -3.56 9.01
C PRO A 55 10.83 -2.33 9.10
N PRO A 56 10.02 -2.05 8.05
CA PRO A 56 9.19 -0.85 8.02
C PRO A 56 8.00 -0.97 8.96
N THR A 57 7.61 0.16 9.55
CA THR A 57 6.34 0.29 10.28
C THR A 57 5.25 0.72 9.31
N ILE A 58 4.17 -0.07 9.22
CA ILE A 58 2.99 0.26 8.39
C ILE A 58 1.98 1.01 9.26
N VAL A 59 1.55 2.17 8.80
CA VAL A 59 0.52 3.00 9.45
C VAL A 59 -0.58 3.29 8.45
N TRP A 60 -1.83 3.14 8.88
CA TRP A 60 -3.01 3.47 8.08
C TRP A 60 -3.59 4.81 8.52
N GLU A 61 -3.83 5.68 7.55
CA GLU A 61 -4.48 6.96 7.76
C GLU A 61 -5.78 7.02 6.94
N HIS A 62 -6.82 7.57 7.56
CA HIS A 62 -8.04 7.90 6.85
C HIS A 62 -8.08 9.41 6.59
N SER A 63 -8.79 9.86 5.57
CA SER A 63 -8.89 11.28 5.18
C SER A 63 -9.41 12.23 6.29
N LYS A 64 -9.85 11.69 7.42
CA LYS A 64 -10.25 12.44 8.63
C LYS A 64 -9.27 12.32 9.81
N GLY A 65 -8.08 11.72 9.63
CA GLY A 65 -7.04 11.53 10.64
C GLY A 65 -6.55 10.08 10.80
N THR A 66 -5.60 9.88 11.71
CA THR A 66 -5.00 8.57 12.03
C THR A 66 -6.06 7.62 12.57
N LEU A 67 -6.16 6.42 11.99
CA LEU A 67 -7.06 5.39 12.48
C LEU A 67 -6.49 4.81 13.79
N SER A 68 -7.26 4.89 14.88
CA SER A 68 -6.96 4.12 16.10
C SER A 68 -6.89 2.63 15.77
N THR A 69 -6.10 1.83 16.49
CA THR A 69 -6.10 0.36 16.34
C THR A 69 -7.50 -0.24 16.57
N ASP A 70 -8.38 0.46 17.32
CA ASP A 70 -9.81 0.14 17.45
C ASP A 70 -10.65 0.58 16.23
N ASP A 71 -10.23 1.62 15.48
CA ASP A 71 -10.84 2.05 14.21
C ASP A 71 -10.49 1.13 13.03
N LEU A 72 -9.43 0.31 13.15
CA LEU A 72 -9.12 -0.75 12.18
C LEU A 72 -10.23 -1.80 12.10
N ARG A 73 -11.15 -1.81 13.07
CA ARG A 73 -12.50 -2.40 12.91
C ARG A 73 -13.42 -1.35 12.29
N VAL A 74 -13.19 -1.00 11.03
CA VAL A 74 -13.92 0.03 10.27
C VAL A 74 -15.43 -0.10 10.48
N ARG A 75 -16.00 0.71 11.39
CA ARG A 75 -17.43 0.96 11.47
C ARG A 75 -17.72 2.22 10.68
N SER A 76 -18.00 2.00 9.40
CA SER A 76 -18.56 2.96 8.44
C SER A 76 -17.72 4.20 8.11
N LEU A 77 -17.03 4.14 6.98
CA LEU A 77 -16.84 5.34 6.16
C LEU A 77 -18.18 5.63 5.47
N HIS A 78 -18.71 6.84 5.66
CA HIS A 78 -19.90 7.31 4.95
C HIS A 78 -19.56 7.48 3.47
N LEU A 79 -19.72 6.42 2.67
CA LEU A 79 -19.80 6.55 1.23
C LEU A 79 -21.18 7.14 0.89
N ASN A 80 -21.21 8.30 0.22
CA ASN A 80 -22.45 8.93 -0.21
C ASN A 80 -23.19 7.99 -1.18
N GLN A 81 -24.33 7.44 -0.73
CA GLN A 81 -25.15 6.49 -1.49
C GLN A 81 -25.64 7.06 -2.83
N GLU A 82 -25.76 8.39 -2.94
CA GLU A 82 -26.15 9.04 -4.19
C GLU A 82 -25.07 8.85 -5.27
N LYS A 83 -23.80 8.98 -4.89
CA LYS A 83 -22.67 8.83 -5.80
C LYS A 83 -22.50 7.38 -6.31
N ILE A 84 -22.89 6.40 -5.49
CA ILE A 84 -22.91 4.98 -5.89
C ILE A 84 -24.06 4.70 -6.87
N ARG A 85 -25.24 5.28 -6.64
CA ARG A 85 -26.40 5.13 -7.54
C ARG A 85 -26.14 5.74 -8.92
N GLU A 86 -25.52 6.91 -8.96
CA GLU A 86 -25.14 7.57 -10.22
C GLU A 86 -24.12 6.74 -11.01
N ARG A 87 -23.08 6.22 -10.35
CA ARG A 87 -22.07 5.41 -11.03
C ARG A 87 -22.67 4.12 -11.62
N ARG A 88 -23.56 3.45 -10.88
CA ARG A 88 -24.27 2.25 -11.36
C ARG A 88 -25.17 2.55 -12.57
N ARG A 89 -25.89 3.68 -12.54
CA ARG A 89 -26.68 4.12 -13.71
C ARG A 89 -25.82 4.36 -14.92
N LEU A 90 -24.65 4.98 -14.77
CA LEU A 90 -23.74 5.23 -15.89
C LEU A 90 -23.12 3.94 -16.44
N THR A 91 -22.87 2.94 -15.60
CA THR A 91 -22.37 1.63 -16.07
C THR A 91 -23.47 0.86 -16.81
N GLU A 92 -24.68 0.79 -16.25
CA GLU A 92 -25.85 0.21 -16.93
C GLU A 92 -26.17 0.97 -18.23
N GLN A 93 -25.97 2.30 -18.25
CA GLN A 93 -26.17 3.14 -19.43
C GLN A 93 -25.11 2.88 -20.52
N MET A 94 -23.85 2.67 -20.17
CA MET A 94 -22.84 2.31 -21.17
C MET A 94 -23.07 0.91 -21.74
N GLU A 95 -23.56 -0.04 -20.93
CA GLU A 95 -23.84 -1.41 -21.37
C GLU A 95 -24.92 -1.48 -22.47
N TRP A 96 -26.06 -0.76 -22.33
CA TRP A 96 -27.10 -0.78 -23.37
C TRP A 96 -26.65 -0.10 -24.67
N GLU A 97 -25.84 0.95 -24.59
CA GLU A 97 -25.29 1.63 -25.77
C GLU A 97 -24.35 0.71 -26.54
N THR A 98 -23.47 0.00 -25.81
CA THR A 98 -22.52 -0.95 -26.41
C THR A 98 -23.26 -2.14 -27.06
N ALA A 99 -24.30 -2.66 -26.38
CA ALA A 99 -25.14 -3.73 -26.92
C ALA A 99 -25.91 -3.27 -28.18
N GLY A 100 -26.47 -2.06 -28.17
CA GLY A 100 -27.19 -1.49 -29.32
C GLY A 100 -26.28 -1.21 -30.53
N GLN A 101 -25.02 -0.86 -30.28
CA GLN A 101 -24.03 -0.63 -31.34
C GLN A 101 -23.55 -1.94 -31.98
N GLN A 102 -23.44 -3.02 -31.19
CA GLN A 102 -23.06 -4.34 -31.67
C GLN A 102 -24.15 -5.00 -32.53
N VAL A 103 -25.42 -4.68 -32.29
CA VAL A 103 -26.53 -5.10 -33.15
C VAL A 103 -26.48 -4.38 -34.51
N ARG A 104 -26.06 -3.11 -34.54
CA ARG A 104 -25.97 -2.31 -35.77
C ARG A 104 -24.77 -2.63 -36.66
N SER A 105 -23.68 -3.13 -36.08
CA SER A 105 -22.49 -3.55 -36.84
C SER A 105 -22.58 -4.97 -37.40
N ALA A 106 -23.58 -5.76 -36.97
CA ALA A 106 -23.83 -7.12 -37.43
C ALA A 106 -24.87 -7.21 -38.57
N THR A 107 -25.24 -6.09 -39.19
CA THR A 107 -26.11 -6.00 -40.38
C THR A 107 -25.30 -5.55 -41.59
#